data_AF-A0AAF0U0J7-F1
#
_entry.id   AF-A0AAF0U0J7-F1
#
_cell.length_a   1.000
_cell.length_b   1.000
_cell.length_c   1.000
_cell.angle_alpha   90.00
_cell.angle_beta   90.00
_cell.angle_gamma   90.00
#
_symmetry.space_group_name_H-M   'P 1'
#
loop_
_entity.id
_entity.type
_entity.pdbx_description
1 polymer ?
#
loop_
_entity_poly.entity_id
_entity_poly.type
_entity_poly.pdbx_seq_one_letter_code
_entity_poly.pdbx_strand_id
1 'polypeptide(L)'
;MIHQRLFVYVTSLKSVIIDAPISITHFTNVDLELSPSSPFAQVEEGLVCLTILPADEIAIFGNLAQGNFLIGYDLEDNKVFFAYRLH
;
A
#
# COMPACT_ATOMS: atom_id res chain seq x y z
N MET A 1 -20.32 -10.07 11.27
CA MET A 1 -19.88 -10.83 10.07
C MET A 1 -20.05 -9.93 8.87
N ILE A 2 -19.06 -9.08 8.60
CA ILE A 2 -19.13 -8.13 7.49
C ILE A 2 -18.72 -8.90 6.24
N HIS A 3 -19.67 -9.04 5.33
CA HIS A 3 -19.46 -9.58 4.01
C HIS A 3 -18.61 -8.55 3.25
N GLN A 4 -17.29 -8.76 3.22
CA GLN A 4 -16.37 -7.97 2.42
C GLN A 4 -16.72 -8.21 0.95
N ARG A 5 -17.62 -7.42 0.38
CA ARG A 5 -17.76 -7.30 -1.07
C ARG A 5 -16.56 -6.50 -1.57
N LEU A 6 -15.45 -7.20 -1.67
CA LEU A 6 -14.24 -6.76 -2.31
C LEU A 6 -14.56 -6.69 -3.81
N PHE A 7 -14.69 -5.47 -4.35
CA PHE A 7 -14.56 -5.28 -5.79
C PHE A 7 -13.07 -5.45 -6.12
N VAL A 8 -12.62 -6.71 -6.20
CA VAL A 8 -11.29 -7.05 -6.68
C VAL A 8 -11.25 -6.67 -8.15
N TYR A 9 -10.44 -5.70 -8.53
CA TYR A 9 -9.95 -5.65 -9.91
C TYR A 9 -9.00 -6.84 -10.06
N VAL A 10 -9.54 -7.97 -10.53
CA VAL A 10 -8.76 -9.20 -10.78
C VAL A 10 -7.96 -8.96 -12.05
N THR A 11 -6.65 -8.74 -11.92
CA THR A 11 -5.74 -8.86 -13.05
C THR A 11 -5.02 -10.21 -12.94
N SER A 12 -5.32 -11.10 -13.88
CA SER A 12 -4.57 -12.34 -14.06
C SER A 12 -3.22 -12.00 -14.67
N LEU A 13 -2.19 -11.80 -13.85
CA LEU A 13 -0.82 -11.61 -14.33
C LEU A 13 -0.07 -12.94 -14.24
N LYS A 14 0.33 -13.46 -15.40
CA LYS A 14 1.14 -14.69 -15.53
C LYS A 14 2.64 -14.45 -15.23
N SER A 15 3.00 -13.33 -14.60
CA SER A 15 4.38 -12.91 -14.41
C SER A 15 4.74 -12.77 -12.93
N VAL A 16 6.01 -13.08 -12.60
CA VAL A 16 6.64 -12.81 -11.28
C VAL A 16 6.64 -11.32 -10.94
N ILE A 17 6.45 -10.45 -11.94
CA ILE A 17 6.38 -9.00 -11.79
C ILE A 17 4.91 -8.58 -11.73
N ILE A 18 4.56 -7.82 -10.69
CA ILE A 18 3.27 -7.13 -10.57
C ILE A 18 3.28 -5.93 -11.52
N ASP A 19 2.64 -6.11 -12.67
CA ASP A 19 2.37 -5.05 -13.66
C ASP A 19 1.05 -4.34 -13.28
N ALA A 20 1.15 -3.38 -12.36
CA ALA A 20 0.04 -2.63 -11.80
C ALA A 20 0.36 -1.13 -11.81
N PRO A 21 -0.67 -0.25 -11.80
CA PRO A 21 -0.44 1.18 -11.84
C PRO A 21 0.31 1.67 -10.59
N ILE A 22 1.18 2.66 -10.79
CA ILE A 22 1.78 3.41 -9.70
C ILE A 22 0.66 4.07 -8.89
N SER A 23 0.70 3.90 -7.57
CA SER A 23 -0.27 4.49 -6.66
C SER A 23 0.41 5.56 -5.82
N ILE A 24 -0.23 6.72 -5.68
CA ILE A 24 0.28 7.83 -4.87
C ILE A 24 -0.62 7.98 -3.65
N THR A 25 -0.01 8.02 -2.46
CA THR A 25 -0.72 8.36 -1.22
C THR A 25 -0.44 9.81 -0.88
N HIS A 26 -1.51 10.60 -0.77
CA HIS A 26 -1.44 12.03 -0.46
C HIS A 26 -1.56 12.27 1.04
N PHE A 27 -0.53 12.85 1.65
CA PHE A 27 -0.57 13.41 2.99
C PHE A 27 -0.51 14.94 2.91
N THR A 28 -0.83 15.64 4.00
CA THR A 28 -0.94 17.11 4.04
C THR A 28 0.26 17.86 3.43
N ASN A 29 1.48 17.33 3.56
CA ASN A 29 2.70 17.99 3.11
C ASN A 29 3.59 17.12 2.21
N VAL A 30 3.15 15.91 1.85
CA VAL A 30 3.98 14.97 1.09
C VAL A 30 3.14 13.99 0.30
N ASP A 31 3.58 13.72 -0.93
CA ASP A 31 3.08 12.63 -1.75
C ASP A 31 4.06 11.47 -1.68
N LEU A 32 3.56 10.29 -1.33
CA LEU A 32 4.35 9.06 -1.31
C LEU A 32 3.99 8.21 -2.52
N GLU A 33 4.96 7.99 -3.40
CA GLU A 33 4.84 7.02 -4.47
C GLU A 33 5.02 5.61 -3.89
N LEU A 34 4.01 4.76 -4.05
CA LEU A 34 4.06 3.37 -3.63
C LEU A 34 4.59 2.51 -4.78
N SER A 35 5.58 1.66 -4.48
CA SER A 35 5.97 0.60 -5.41
C SER A 35 4.78 -0.33 -5.68
N PRO A 36 4.65 -0.94 -6.86
CA PRO A 36 3.52 -1.83 -7.19
C PRO A 36 3.30 -2.97 -6.19
N SER A 37 4.34 -3.43 -5.50
CA SER A 37 4.28 -4.46 -4.47
C SER A 37 3.68 -4.02 -3.11
N SER A 38 3.44 -2.73 -2.90
CA SER A 38 2.86 -2.18 -1.67
C SER A 38 1.32 -2.16 -1.69
N PRO A 39 0.65 -1.59 -2.72
CA PRO A 39 -0.79 -1.61 -2.83
C PRO A 39 -1.32 -2.89 -3.47
N PHE A 40 -0.47 -3.72 -4.09
CA PHE A 40 -0.87 -4.99 -4.68
C PHE A 40 -0.01 -6.14 -4.14
N ALA A 41 -0.65 -7.24 -3.79
CA ALA A 41 0.04 -8.45 -3.32
C ALA A 41 -0.51 -9.69 -4.02
N GLN A 42 0.39 -10.61 -4.32
CA GLN A 42 0.01 -11.95 -4.76
C GLN A 42 -0.47 -12.75 -3.54
N VAL A 43 -1.75 -13.08 -3.51
CA VAL A 43 -2.36 -13.84 -2.41
C VAL A 43 -2.36 -15.34 -2.69
N GLU A 44 -2.42 -15.71 -3.98
CA GLU A 44 -2.31 -17.07 -4.49
C GLU A 44 -1.63 -17.06 -5.87
N GLU A 45 -1.20 -18.22 -6.36
CA GLU A 45 -0.56 -18.32 -7.67
C GLU A 45 -1.49 -17.76 -8.78
N GLY A 46 -0.99 -16.80 -9.54
CA GLY A 46 -1.76 -16.10 -10.58
C GLY A 46 -2.83 -15.12 -10.09
N LEU A 47 -3.01 -14.92 -8.78
CA LEU A 47 -3.99 -14.00 -8.19
C LEU A 47 -3.31 -12.86 -7.43
N VAL A 48 -3.37 -11.67 -8.01
CA VAL A 48 -2.92 -10.42 -7.39
C VAL A 48 -4.13 -9.60 -6.95
N CYS A 49 -4.12 -9.13 -5.71
CA CYS A 49 -5.19 -8.35 -5.11
C CYS A 49 -4.71 -6.98 -4.64
N LEU A 50 -5.60 -5.99 -4.72
CA LEU A 50 -5.44 -4.70 -4.05
C LEU A 50 -5.47 -4.94 -2.53
N THR A 51 -4.50 -4.38 -1.81
CA THR A 51 -4.34 -4.54 -0.35
C THR A 51 -4.96 -3.40 0.46
N ILE A 52 -5.60 -2.44 -0.23
CA ILE A 52 -6.33 -1.32 0.37
C ILE A 52 -7.79 -1.72 0.51
N LEU A 53 -8.28 -1.73 1.74
CA LEU A 53 -9.66 -2.05 2.08
C LEU A 53 -10.44 -0.77 2.41
N PRO A 54 -11.76 -0.73 2.13
CA PRO A 54 -12.59 0.37 2.58
C PRO A 54 -12.57 0.47 4.12
N ALA A 55 -12.53 1.69 4.62
CA ALA A 55 -12.56 1.99 6.05
C ALA A 55 -13.67 3.01 6.33
N ASP A 56 -14.51 2.73 7.33
CA ASP A 56 -15.68 3.55 7.64
C ASP A 56 -15.34 4.77 8.52
N GLU A 57 -14.33 4.66 9.39
CA GLU A 57 -14.00 5.70 10.38
C GLU A 57 -12.54 6.18 10.29
N ILE A 58 -11.59 5.24 10.34
CA ILE A 58 -10.16 5.54 10.39
C ILE A 58 -9.44 4.78 9.27
N ALA A 59 -8.80 5.52 8.37
CA ALA A 59 -7.88 4.95 7.39
C ALA A 59 -6.53 4.65 8.06
N ILE A 60 -6.04 3.42 7.91
CA ILE A 60 -4.78 2.97 8.48
C ILE A 60 -3.78 2.75 7.34
N PHE A 61 -2.64 3.45 7.40
CA PHE A 61 -1.52 3.19 6.49
C PHE A 61 -0.76 1.95 6.95
N GLY A 62 -1.15 0.78 6.42
CA GLY A 62 -0.70 -0.54 6.89
C GLY A 62 0.76 -0.90 6.58
N ASN A 63 1.23 -1.99 7.16
CA ASN A 63 2.61 -2.48 7.06
C ASN A 63 3.09 -2.73 5.62
N LEU A 64 2.23 -3.22 4.72
CA LEU A 64 2.59 -3.44 3.31
C LEU A 64 2.88 -2.13 2.57
N ALA A 65 2.13 -1.07 2.89
CA ALA A 65 2.35 0.25 2.34
C ALA A 65 3.61 0.92 2.94
N GLN A 66 3.99 0.54 4.15
CA GLN A 66 5.18 1.03 4.85
C GLN A 66 6.48 0.28 4.46
N GLY A 67 6.39 -0.95 3.96
CA GLY A 67 7.52 -1.88 3.88
C GLY A 67 8.74 -1.41 3.08
N ASN A 68 8.55 -0.48 2.13
CA ASN A 68 9.61 0.05 1.28
C ASN A 68 10.11 1.43 1.70
N PHE A 69 9.69 1.92 2.87
CA PHE A 69 10.13 3.17 3.45
C PHE A 69 10.98 2.96 4.70
N LEU A 70 11.95 3.84 4.90
CA LEU A 70 12.52 4.12 6.22
C LEU A 70 11.61 5.14 6.89
N ILE A 71 11.06 4.78 8.05
CA ILE A 71 10.08 5.59 8.76
C ILE A 71 10.71 6.13 10.05
N GLY A 72 10.79 7.45 10.15
CA GLY A 72 11.21 8.16 11.35
C GLY A 72 10.00 8.68 12.11
N TYR A 73 10.00 8.51 13.43
CA TYR A 73 9.00 9.06 14.33
C TYR A 73 9.66 10.08 15.25
N ASP A 74 9.23 11.32 15.16
CA ASP A 74 9.63 12.40 16.06
C ASP A 74 8.49 12.67 17.03
N LEU A 75 8.67 12.18 18.26
CA LEU A 75 7.67 12.25 19.32
C LEU A 75 7.66 13.61 20.03
N GLU A 76 8.73 14.40 19.91
CA GLU A 76 8.80 15.73 20.50
C GLU A 76 7.98 16.72 19.66
N ASP A 77 8.14 16.66 18.34
CA ASP A 77 7.46 17.52 17.38
C ASP A 77 6.15 16.92 16.82
N ASN A 78 5.80 15.69 17.18
CA ASN A 78 4.65 14.92 16.67
C ASN A 78 4.65 14.79 15.13
N LYS A 79 5.79 14.41 14.55
CA LYS A 79 5.98 14.25 13.10
C LYS A 79 6.36 12.83 12.73
N VAL A 80 5.97 12.44 11.51
CA VAL A 80 6.40 11.21 10.87
C VAL A 80 7.13 11.57 9.58
N PHE A 81 8.28 10.94 9.35
CA PHE A 81 9.13 11.15 8.18
C PHE A 81 9.22 9.87 7.37
N PHE A 82 9.16 9.99 6.05
CA PHE A 82 9.31 8.90 5.11
C PHE A 82 10.54 9.16 4.24
N ALA A 83 11.42 8.17 4.14
CA ALA A 83 12.50 8.16 3.17
C ALA A 83 12.45 6.86 2.36
N TYR A 84 12.70 6.94 1.07
CA TYR A 84 12.74 5.76 0.21
C TYR A 84 13.91 4.85 0.62
N ARG A 85 13.64 3.55 0.74
CA ARG A 85 14.72 2.56 0.85
C ARG A 85 15.33 2.36 -0.54
N LEU A 86 16.56 2.83 -0.73
CA LEU A 86 17.36 2.50 -1.91
C LEU A 86 17.89 1.06 -1.73
N HIS A 87 17.61 0.20 -2.70
CA HIS A 87 18.16 -1.15 -2.80
C HIS A 87 19.35 -1.17 -3.74
#